data_AF-A0A9N8E9L8-F1
#
_entry.id   AF-A0A9N8E9L8-F1
#
_cell.length_a   1.000
_cell.length_b   1.000
_cell.length_c   1.000
_cell.angle_alpha   90.00
_cell.angle_beta   90.00
_cell.angle_gamma   90.00
#
_symmetry.space_group_name_H-M   'P 1'
#
loop_
_entity.id
_entity.type
_entity.pdbx_description
1 polymer ?
#
loop_
_entity_poly.entity_id
_entity_poly.type
_entity_poly.pdbx_seq_one_letter_code
_entity_poly.pdbx_strand_id
1 'polypeptide(L)'
;MTSVVYEDARDIKRNSAVEKEGKSLKHFNYFLKDYCKQINVPVVTADKIPYFRLPIKKDINEEEEAVFREAHVFWDKMMGAFFIYMGTAARCGCNPKGRRLAYQSATGYCSSVKVYYINLEEFRKRRRLQRS
;
A
#
# COMPACT_ATOMS: atom_id res chain seq x y z
N MET A 1 -36.70 23.80 -14.05
CA MET A 1 -35.43 23.84 -14.81
C MET A 1 -34.40 23.08 -14.00
N THR A 2 -34.20 21.79 -14.28
CA THR A 2 -33.25 20.93 -13.57
C THR A 2 -31.86 21.13 -14.18
N SER A 3 -30.98 21.83 -13.48
CA SER A 3 -29.57 21.93 -13.87
C SER A 3 -28.92 20.55 -13.65
N VAL A 4 -28.73 19.80 -14.74
CA VAL A 4 -27.93 18.58 -14.73
C VAL A 4 -26.48 19.02 -14.54
N VAL A 5 -25.96 18.85 -13.33
CA VAL A 5 -24.53 19.01 -13.04
C VAL A 5 -23.81 17.85 -13.72
N TYR A 6 -23.21 18.11 -14.88
CA TYR A 6 -22.31 17.17 -15.55
C TYR A 6 -21.00 17.15 -14.76
N GLU A 7 -20.88 16.25 -13.80
CA GLU A 7 -19.57 15.90 -13.25
C GLU A 7 -18.78 15.15 -14.35
N ASP A 8 -17.59 15.66 -14.68
CA ASP A 8 -16.69 15.01 -15.64
C ASP A 8 -16.36 13.59 -15.14
N ALA A 9 -16.64 12.57 -15.95
CA ALA A 9 -16.40 11.17 -15.61
C ALA A 9 -14.93 10.90 -15.20
N ARG A 10 -13.99 11.74 -15.66
CA ARG A 10 -12.58 11.69 -15.25
C ARG A 10 -12.39 12.09 -13.78
N ASP A 11 -13.13 13.08 -13.29
CA ASP A 11 -13.05 13.54 -11.92
C ASP A 11 -13.67 12.54 -10.95
N ILE A 12 -14.82 11.94 -11.32
CA ILE A 12 -15.44 10.83 -10.56
C ILE A 12 -14.48 9.64 -10.45
N LYS A 13 -13.85 9.26 -11.57
CA LYS A 13 -12.88 8.16 -11.63
C LYS A 13 -11.64 8.45 -10.78
N ARG A 14 -11.17 9.70 -10.78
CA ARG A 14 -10.01 10.15 -9.99
C ARG A 14 -10.32 10.15 -8.49
N ASN A 15 -11.48 10.65 -8.08
CA ASN A 15 -11.93 10.65 -6.69
C ASN A 15 -12.10 9.22 -6.16
N SER A 16 -12.71 8.33 -6.94
CA SER A 16 -12.83 6.91 -6.58
C SER A 16 -11.48 6.22 -6.43
N ALA A 17 -10.50 6.52 -7.29
CA ALA A 17 -9.16 5.96 -7.19
C ALA A 17 -8.43 6.43 -5.94
N VAL A 18 -8.50 7.73 -5.62
CA VAL A 18 -7.89 8.32 -4.41
C VAL A 18 -8.53 7.74 -3.14
N GLU A 19 -9.85 7.59 -3.11
CA GLU A 19 -10.52 6.96 -1.97
C GLU A 19 -10.13 5.49 -1.80
N LYS A 20 -10.04 4.73 -2.89
CA LYS A 20 -9.62 3.32 -2.87
C LYS A 20 -8.19 3.20 -2.36
N GLU A 21 -7.29 4.08 -2.80
CA GLU A 21 -5.91 4.14 -2.31
C GLU A 21 -5.86 4.46 -0.80
N GLY A 22 -6.62 5.46 -0.35
CA GLY A 22 -6.69 5.81 1.07
C GLY A 22 -7.20 4.65 1.93
N LYS A 23 -8.24 3.95 1.47
CA LYS A 23 -8.79 2.77 2.14
C LYS A 23 -7.80 1.61 2.12
N SER A 24 -7.10 1.37 1.01
CA SER A 24 -6.10 0.29 0.91
C SER A 24 -4.92 0.55 1.83
N LEU A 25 -4.41 1.78 1.88
CA LEU A 25 -3.32 2.16 2.78
C LEU A 25 -3.72 2.09 4.25
N LYS A 26 -4.98 2.41 4.58
CA LYS A 26 -5.51 2.21 5.93
C LYS A 26 -5.47 0.73 6.33
N HIS A 27 -5.91 -0.17 5.45
CA HIS A 27 -5.85 -1.61 5.67
C HIS A 27 -4.42 -2.12 5.79
N PHE A 28 -3.52 -1.62 4.96
CA PHE A 28 -2.11 -1.99 5.00
C PHE A 28 -1.43 -1.52 6.29
N ASN A 29 -1.65 -0.27 6.71
CA ASN A 29 -1.14 0.25 7.98
C ASN A 29 -1.72 -0.49 9.19
N TYR A 30 -2.98 -0.93 9.12
CA TYR A 30 -3.57 -1.77 10.17
C TYR A 30 -2.83 -3.11 10.26
N PHE A 31 -2.61 -3.78 9.13
CA PHE A 31 -1.82 -5.00 9.05
C PHE A 31 -0.39 -4.81 9.59
N LEU A 32 0.29 -3.73 9.21
CA LEU A 32 1.66 -3.45 9.65
C LEU A 32 1.80 -3.35 11.17
N LYS A 33 0.77 -2.85 11.88
CA LYS A 33 0.81 -2.79 13.35
C LYS A 33 0.99 -4.17 13.98
N ASP A 34 0.30 -5.17 13.45
CA ASP A 34 0.36 -6.53 13.98
C ASP A 34 1.59 -7.26 13.42
N TYR A 35 1.90 -7.07 12.14
CA TYR A 35 3.08 -7.65 11.51
C TYR A 35 4.38 -7.21 12.18
N CYS A 36 4.57 -5.90 12.41
CA CYS A 36 5.77 -5.37 13.08
C CYS A 36 5.93 -5.92 14.50
N LYS A 37 4.83 -6.08 15.25
CA LYS A 37 4.86 -6.71 16.58
C LYS A 37 5.30 -8.17 16.51
N GLN A 38 4.82 -8.92 15.51
CA GLN A 38 5.18 -10.34 15.34
C GLN A 38 6.67 -10.53 15.04
N ILE A 39 7.26 -9.64 14.26
CA ILE A 39 8.71 -9.69 13.94
C ILE A 39 9.58 -8.88 14.92
N ASN A 40 8.98 -8.38 16.02
CA ASN A 40 9.65 -7.60 17.07
C ASN A 40 10.42 -6.36 16.57
N VAL A 41 9.81 -5.60 15.65
CA VAL A 41 10.35 -4.31 15.17
C VAL A 41 9.42 -3.15 15.51
N PRO A 42 9.91 -1.90 15.58
CA PRO A 42 9.07 -0.73 15.76
C PRO A 42 7.97 -0.66 14.70
N VAL A 43 6.76 -0.32 15.13
CA VAL A 43 5.61 -0.15 14.22
C VAL A 43 5.89 1.01 13.28
N VAL A 44 5.90 0.72 11.98
CA VAL A 44 6.08 1.70 10.92
C VAL A 44 4.82 1.82 10.07
N THR A 45 4.59 3.00 9.50
CA THR A 45 3.55 3.24 8.50
C THR A 45 4.11 3.03 7.09
N ALA A 46 3.23 2.76 6.13
CA ALA A 46 3.58 2.46 4.74
C ALA A 46 4.48 3.52 4.08
N ASP A 47 4.35 4.79 4.44
CA ASP A 47 5.18 5.88 3.91
C ASP A 47 6.62 5.88 4.42
N LYS A 48 6.87 5.20 5.54
CA LYS A 48 8.20 5.07 6.17
C LYS A 48 8.97 3.86 5.69
N ILE A 49 8.30 2.86 5.10
CA ILE A 49 8.99 1.70 4.54
C ILE A 49 9.69 2.13 3.24
N PRO A 50 11.02 1.97 3.15
CA PRO A 50 11.75 2.30 1.94
C PRO A 50 11.43 1.25 0.86
N TYR A 51 10.90 1.71 -0.27
CA TYR A 51 10.78 0.88 -1.46
C TYR A 51 11.92 1.22 -2.40
N PHE A 52 12.92 0.35 -2.44
CA PHE A 52 14.05 0.50 -3.34
C PHE A 52 13.60 0.03 -4.73
N ARG A 53 13.41 0.97 -5.68
CA ARG A 53 13.41 0.59 -7.09
C ARG A 53 14.81 0.12 -7.43
N LEU A 54 14.90 -1.07 -8.00
CA LEU A 54 16.17 -1.67 -8.40
C LEU A 54 16.90 -0.75 -9.39
N PRO A 55 18.11 -0.27 -9.08
CA PRO A 55 19.02 0.08 -10.15
C PRO A 55 19.41 -1.21 -10.86
N ILE A 56 19.10 -1.32 -12.15
CA ILE A 56 19.62 -2.38 -13.04
C ILE A 56 21.09 -2.08 -13.33
N LYS A 57 21.92 -1.88 -12.30
CA LYS A 57 23.36 -1.70 -12.48
C LYS A 57 23.99 -3.08 -12.46
N LYS A 58 24.83 -3.35 -13.47
CA LYS A 58 25.54 -4.62 -13.63
C LYS A 58 26.68 -4.79 -12.61
N ASP A 59 27.10 -3.70 -11.97
CA ASP A 59 28.25 -3.66 -11.08
C ASP A 59 27.79 -3.32 -9.65
N ILE A 60 27.15 -4.29 -8.99
CA ILE A 60 26.94 -4.25 -7.53
C ILE A 60 28.00 -5.13 -6.87
N ASN A 61 28.52 -4.72 -5.72
CA ASN A 61 29.45 -5.55 -4.96
C ASN A 61 28.69 -6.64 -4.16
N GLU A 62 29.42 -7.60 -3.59
CA GLU A 62 28.83 -8.73 -2.85
C GLU A 62 28.00 -8.27 -1.63
N GLU A 63 28.42 -7.20 -0.94
CA GLU A 63 27.70 -6.65 0.21
C GLU A 63 26.36 -6.00 -0.21
N GLU A 64 26.37 -5.23 -1.29
CA GLU A 64 25.17 -4.62 -1.89
C GLU A 64 24.21 -5.70 -2.39
N GLU A 65 24.73 -6.79 -2.96
CA GLU A 65 23.92 -7.93 -3.38
C GLU A 65 23.28 -8.63 -2.18
N ALA A 66 24.02 -8.84 -1.08
CA ALA A 66 23.49 -9.42 0.15
C ALA A 66 22.35 -8.57 0.74
N VAL A 67 22.58 -7.26 0.89
CA VAL A 67 21.55 -6.31 1.36
C VAL A 67 20.34 -6.31 0.43
N PHE A 68 20.56 -6.39 -0.88
CA PHE A 68 19.48 -6.50 -1.86
C PHE A 68 18.64 -7.77 -1.67
N ARG A 69 19.28 -8.93 -1.54
CA ARG A 69 18.57 -10.20 -1.32
C ARG A 69 17.74 -10.15 -0.03
N GLU A 70 18.30 -9.61 1.05
CA GLU A 70 17.58 -9.44 2.31
C GLU A 70 16.36 -8.52 2.16
N ALA A 71 16.53 -7.37 1.50
CA ALA A 71 15.43 -6.45 1.23
C ALA A 71 14.34 -7.12 0.38
N HIS A 72 14.71 -7.89 -0.64
CA HIS A 72 13.76 -8.63 -1.47
C HIS A 72 12.98 -9.68 -0.65
N VAL A 73 13.67 -10.47 0.17
CA VAL A 73 13.04 -11.47 1.05
C VAL A 73 12.11 -10.81 2.06
N PHE A 74 12.50 -9.65 2.62
CA PHE A 74 11.63 -8.87 3.50
C PHE A 74 10.34 -8.44 2.79
N TRP A 75 10.47 -7.84 1.61
CA TRP A 75 9.33 -7.36 0.83
C TRP A 75 8.39 -8.50 0.41
N ASP A 76 8.95 -9.62 -0.06
CA ASP A 76 8.19 -10.79 -0.48
C ASP A 76 7.39 -11.38 0.69
N LYS A 77 8.06 -11.61 1.83
CA LYS A 77 7.39 -12.12 3.05
C LYS A 77 6.31 -11.17 3.56
N MET A 78 6.59 -9.87 3.63
CA MET A 78 5.64 -8.88 4.11
C MET A 78 4.41 -8.78 3.19
N MET A 79 4.62 -8.74 1.87
CA MET A 79 3.52 -8.67 0.91
C MET A 79 2.71 -9.96 0.85
N GLY A 80 3.38 -11.13 0.94
CA GLY A 80 2.71 -12.42 1.04
C GLY A 80 1.82 -12.52 2.28
N ALA A 81 2.35 -12.14 3.45
CA ALA A 81 1.58 -12.08 4.69
C ALA A 81 0.41 -11.10 4.60
N PHE A 82 0.59 -9.95 3.95
CA PHE A 82 -0.49 -8.99 3.71
C PHE A 82 -1.58 -9.58 2.81
N PHE A 83 -1.23 -10.27 1.73
CA PHE A 83 -2.22 -10.90 0.84
C PHE A 83 -3.03 -11.98 1.55
N ILE A 84 -2.37 -12.78 2.39
CA ILE A 84 -3.05 -13.77 3.24
C ILE A 84 -4.01 -13.07 4.20
N TYR A 85 -3.56 -12.02 4.91
CA TYR A 85 -4.41 -11.21 5.78
C TYR A 85 -5.63 -10.67 5.04
N MET A 86 -5.43 -10.12 3.85
CA MET A 86 -6.51 -9.57 3.02
C MET A 86 -7.53 -10.62 2.58
N GLY A 87 -7.08 -11.85 2.28
CA GLY A 87 -7.96 -12.95 1.89
C GLY A 87 -8.69 -13.63 3.06
N THR A 88 -8.13 -13.60 4.27
CA THR A 88 -8.60 -14.45 5.38
C THR A 88 -9.18 -13.68 6.56
N ALA A 89 -8.62 -12.53 6.90
CA ALA A 89 -8.86 -11.84 8.17
C ALA A 89 -9.31 -10.39 8.02
N ALA A 90 -9.07 -9.75 6.86
CA ALA A 90 -9.44 -8.35 6.65
C ALA A 90 -10.95 -8.13 6.73
N ARG A 91 -11.34 -7.11 7.50
CA ARG A 91 -12.74 -6.72 7.75
C ARG A 91 -12.97 -5.26 7.41
N CYS A 92 -14.16 -4.95 6.93
CA CYS A 92 -14.53 -3.61 6.48
C CYS A 92 -14.19 -2.55 7.53
N GLY A 93 -13.51 -1.48 7.08
CA GLY A 93 -13.12 -0.37 7.95
C GLY A 93 -12.01 -0.70 8.95
N CYS A 94 -11.34 -1.85 8.82
CA CYS A 94 -10.39 -2.38 9.81
C CYS A 94 -11.05 -2.66 11.18
N ASN A 95 -12.34 -3.00 11.20
CA ASN A 95 -13.08 -3.32 12.42
C ASN A 95 -13.04 -4.84 12.69
N PRO A 96 -12.42 -5.32 13.80
CA PRO A 96 -12.38 -6.74 14.13
C PRO A 96 -13.75 -7.42 14.26
N LYS A 97 -14.78 -6.66 14.63
CA LYS A 97 -16.17 -7.14 14.73
C LYS A 97 -16.99 -6.89 13.46
N GLY A 98 -16.41 -6.22 12.46
CA GLY A 98 -17.07 -5.88 11.20
C GLY A 98 -17.26 -7.07 10.26
N ARG A 99 -18.01 -6.87 9.17
CA ARG A 99 -18.13 -7.88 8.11
C ARG A 99 -16.77 -8.10 7.44
N ARG A 100 -16.53 -9.32 6.95
CA ARG A 100 -15.35 -9.63 6.13
C ARG A 100 -15.36 -8.76 4.87
N LEU A 101 -14.16 -8.37 4.44
CA LEU A 101 -14.00 -7.60 3.22
C LEU A 101 -14.38 -8.47 2.02
N ALA A 102 -15.14 -7.91 1.08
CA ALA A 102 -15.49 -8.62 -0.16
C ALA A 102 -14.22 -8.91 -0.97
N TYR A 103 -14.17 -10.08 -1.63
CA TYR A 103 -13.00 -10.53 -2.39
C TYR A 103 -12.50 -9.47 -3.40
N GLN A 104 -13.41 -8.88 -4.19
CA GLN A 104 -13.05 -7.85 -5.17
C GLN A 104 -12.47 -6.58 -4.53
N SER A 105 -12.91 -6.23 -3.33
CA SER A 105 -12.34 -5.11 -2.58
C SER A 105 -10.96 -5.46 -2.03
N ALA A 106 -10.79 -6.69 -1.55
CA ALA A 106 -9.50 -7.18 -1.06
C ALA A 106 -8.44 -7.20 -2.16
N THR A 107 -8.76 -7.76 -3.33
CA THR A 107 -7.86 -7.76 -4.50
C THR A 107 -7.55 -6.34 -4.96
N GLY A 108 -8.57 -5.47 -5.06
CA GLY A 108 -8.38 -4.06 -5.38
C GLY A 108 -7.42 -3.36 -4.43
N TYR A 109 -7.53 -3.61 -3.12
CA TYR A 109 -6.62 -3.02 -2.14
C TYR A 109 -5.20 -3.56 -2.25
N CYS A 110 -5.02 -4.86 -2.48
CA CYS A 110 -3.71 -5.45 -2.75
C CYS A 110 -3.03 -4.77 -3.96
N SER A 111 -3.77 -4.59 -5.05
CA SER A 111 -3.28 -3.89 -6.23
C SER A 111 -2.95 -2.43 -5.94
N SER A 112 -3.79 -1.71 -5.20
CA SER A 112 -3.54 -0.31 -4.83
C SER A 112 -2.28 -0.15 -3.97
N VAL A 113 -2.02 -1.04 -3.01
CA VAL A 113 -0.78 -1.01 -2.20
C VAL A 113 0.45 -1.26 -3.07
N LYS A 114 0.37 -2.20 -4.01
CA LYS A 114 1.46 -2.45 -4.97
C LYS A 114 1.76 -1.20 -5.80
N VAL A 115 0.72 -0.57 -6.36
CA VAL A 115 0.86 0.66 -7.17
C VAL A 115 1.42 1.82 -6.34
N TYR A 116 0.98 1.95 -5.08
CA TYR A 116 1.51 2.95 -4.16
C TYR A 116 3.03 2.85 -4.02
N TYR A 117 3.58 1.65 -3.82
CA TYR A 117 5.03 1.48 -3.68
C TYR A 117 5.78 1.66 -5.00
N ILE A 118 5.22 1.19 -6.12
CA ILE A 118 5.80 1.44 -7.45
C ILE A 118 5.98 2.95 -7.70
N ASN A 119 5.02 3.78 -7.25
CA ASN A 119 5.01 5.23 -7.45
C ASN A 119 5.32 6.03 -6.17
N LEU A 120 6.00 5.41 -5.19
CA LEU A 120 6.16 5.95 -3.83
C LEU A 120 6.73 7.38 -3.82
N GLU A 121 7.74 7.64 -4.66
CA GLU A 121 8.38 8.96 -4.74
C GLU A 121 7.45 10.05 -5.27
N GLU A 122 6.61 9.72 -6.25
CA GLU A 122 5.59 10.65 -6.75
C GLU A 122 4.54 10.95 -5.67
N PHE A 123 4.11 9.92 -4.94
CA PHE A 123 3.19 10.08 -3.81
C PHE A 123 3.77 10.90 -2.67
N ARG A 124 5.07 10.73 -2.37
CA ARG A 124 5.79 11.55 -1.38
C ARG A 124 5.85 13.02 -1.82
N LYS A 125 6.13 13.30 -3.09
CA LYS A 125 6.13 14.67 -3.65
C LYS A 125 4.76 15.34 -3.53
N ARG A 126 3.68 14.66 -3.94
CA ARG A 126 2.30 15.18 -3.86
C ARG A 126 1.90 15.55 -2.42
N ARG A 127 2.27 14.72 -1.43
CA ARG A 127 1.97 14.99 -0.01
C ARG A 127 2.76 16.17 0.57
N ARG A 128 3.98 16.42 0.08
CA ARG A 128 4.75 17.62 0.48
C ARG A 128 4.09 18.90 -0.03
N LEU A 129 3.60 18.89 -1.27
CA LEU A 129 2.91 20.03 -1.90
C LEU A 129 1.55 20.35 -1.27
N GLN A 130 0.87 19.39 -0.65
CA GLN A 130 -0.39 19.61 0.08
C GLN A 130 -0.19 20.11 1.52
N ARG A 131 1.06 20.18 2.01
CA ARG A 131 1.40 20.62 3.37
C ARG A 131 2.19 21.95 3.39
N SER A 132 2.49 22.52 2.22
CA SER A 132 3.04 23.87 2.05
C SER A 132 1.92 24.85 1.74
#